data_AF-A0A7L2T499-F1
#
_entry.id   AF-A0A7L2T499-F1
#
_cell.length_a   1.000
_cell.length_b   1.000
_cell.length_c   1.000
_cell.angle_alpha   90.00
_cell.angle_beta   90.00
_cell.angle_gamma   90.00
#
_symmetry.space_group_name_H-M   'P 1'
#
loop_
_entity.id
_entity.type
_entity.pdbx_description
1 polymer ?
#
loop_
_entity_poly.entity_id
_entity_poly.type
_entity_poly.pdbx_seq_one_letter_code
_entity_poly.pdbx_strand_id
1 'polypeptide(L)'
;MIVESGSGAVQWDLKLNLRAGSPGPATLSTADHRSAFLIWGDYQEPGNETRHRAPLQKLYLFHPSYTHVLLELRNSTDQIIAFTAALFERSRHACYVLLRGPQPGEGPGPVSLMKRKLKEDVLESRLIWLSHIAGDSEQYIRDRLYRMRFQSR
;
A
#
# COMPACT_ATOMS: atom_id res chain seq x y z
N MET A 1 -8.63 -9.21 -1.62
CA MET A 1 -9.36 -9.73 -0.44
C MET A 1 -8.57 -9.61 0.85
N ILE A 2 -9.21 -9.07 1.90
CA ILE A 2 -8.75 -9.11 3.29
C ILE A 2 -9.76 -9.94 4.09
N VAL A 3 -9.24 -10.87 4.87
CA VAL A 3 -10.03 -11.88 5.57
C VAL A 3 -9.74 -11.83 7.06
N GLU A 4 -10.78 -11.98 7.87
CA GLU A 4 -10.62 -12.15 9.31
C GLU A 4 -10.08 -13.54 9.62
N SER A 5 -8.96 -13.63 10.35
CA SER A 5 -8.27 -14.90 10.60
C SER A 5 -9.08 -15.91 11.42
N GLY A 6 -10.01 -15.45 12.27
CA GLY A 6 -10.79 -16.33 13.15
C GLY A 6 -11.98 -16.98 12.46
N SER A 7 -12.75 -16.19 11.69
CA SER A 7 -13.98 -16.65 11.05
C SER A 7 -13.79 -17.04 9.58
N GLY A 8 -12.72 -16.58 8.93
CA GLY A 8 -12.58 -16.66 7.47
C GLY A 8 -13.49 -15.70 6.71
N ALA A 9 -14.21 -14.81 7.40
CA ALA A 9 -15.10 -13.85 6.77
C ALA A 9 -14.33 -12.81 5.96
N VAL A 10 -14.83 -12.51 4.76
CA VAL A 10 -14.31 -11.43 3.91
C VAL A 10 -14.68 -10.09 4.53
N GLN A 11 -13.69 -9.35 4.98
CA GLN A 11 -13.87 -8.02 5.59
C GLN A 11 -13.83 -6.91 4.54
N TRP A 12 -13.09 -7.15 3.45
CA TRP A 12 -12.93 -6.18 2.37
C TRP A 12 -12.40 -6.87 1.11
N ASP A 13 -12.84 -6.43 -0.06
CA ASP A 13 -12.30 -6.89 -1.34
C ASP A 13 -12.14 -5.74 -2.33
N LEU A 14 -11.06 -5.81 -3.11
CA LEU A 14 -10.74 -4.88 -4.17
C LEU A 14 -9.92 -5.59 -5.23
N LYS A 15 -10.28 -5.37 -6.49
CA LYS A 15 -9.52 -5.86 -7.64
C LYS A 15 -8.40 -4.88 -7.98
N LEU A 16 -7.18 -5.40 -8.03
CA LEU A 16 -5.98 -4.67 -8.45
C LEU A 16 -5.30 -5.46 -9.56
N ASN A 17 -4.87 -4.77 -10.62
CA ASN A 17 -4.11 -5.40 -11.69
C ASN A 17 -2.64 -5.55 -11.25
N LEU A 18 -2.17 -6.79 -11.19
CA LEU A 18 -0.78 -7.12 -10.83
C LEU A 18 0.04 -7.40 -12.09
N ARG A 19 1.29 -6.92 -12.10
CA ARG A 19 2.27 -7.28 -13.12
C ARG A 19 2.86 -8.65 -12.79
N ALA A 20 3.31 -9.39 -13.80
CA ALA A 20 4.17 -10.54 -13.55
C ALA A 20 5.42 -10.11 -12.75
N GLY A 21 5.72 -10.81 -11.66
CA GLY A 21 6.85 -10.49 -10.79
C GLY A 21 6.61 -9.36 -9.78
N SER A 22 5.36 -8.91 -9.59
CA SER A 22 5.01 -7.98 -8.52
C SER A 22 5.43 -8.49 -7.15
N PRO A 23 6.01 -7.63 -6.28
CA PRO A 23 6.23 -8.01 -4.90
C PRO A 23 4.91 -8.33 -4.18
N GLY A 24 4.97 -9.27 -3.25
CA GLY A 24 3.84 -9.59 -2.37
C GLY A 24 3.44 -8.41 -1.47
N PRO A 25 2.24 -8.45 -0.88
CA PRO A 25 1.81 -7.42 0.06
C PRO A 25 2.63 -7.47 1.35
N ALA A 26 2.64 -6.37 2.09
CA ALA A 26 3.18 -6.31 3.45
C ALA A 26 2.13 -5.79 4.44
N THR A 27 2.33 -6.10 5.71
CA THR A 27 1.35 -5.77 6.76
C THR A 27 2.05 -5.17 7.97
N LEU A 28 1.45 -4.13 8.54
CA LEU A 28 1.91 -3.50 9.77
C LEU A 28 0.80 -3.55 10.82
N SER A 29 1.14 -3.97 12.03
CA SER A 29 0.22 -3.94 13.16
C SER A 29 0.05 -2.50 13.66
N THR A 30 -1.20 -2.06 13.78
CA THR A 30 -1.57 -0.71 14.24
C THR A 30 -2.07 -0.77 15.68
N ALA A 31 -1.94 0.34 16.42
CA ALA A 31 -2.27 0.39 17.84
C ALA A 31 -3.77 0.27 18.15
N ASP A 32 -4.63 0.36 17.14
CA ASP A 32 -6.08 0.08 17.24
C ASP A 32 -6.40 -1.42 17.01
N HIS A 33 -5.41 -2.29 17.17
CA HIS A 33 -5.51 -3.74 17.03
C HIS A 33 -5.93 -4.22 15.63
N ARG A 34 -5.75 -3.36 14.62
CA ARG A 34 -5.97 -3.69 13.22
C ARG A 34 -4.63 -3.88 12.52
N SER A 35 -4.73 -4.23 11.24
CA SER A 35 -3.60 -4.35 10.33
C SER A 35 -3.72 -3.28 9.27
N ALA A 36 -2.64 -2.52 9.04
CA ALA A 36 -2.47 -1.72 7.85
C ALA A 36 -1.82 -2.58 6.76
N PHE A 37 -2.35 -2.52 5.55
CA PHE A 37 -1.92 -3.34 4.43
C PHE A 37 -1.25 -2.45 3.37
N LEU A 38 -0.08 -2.86 2.91
CA LEU A 38 0.61 -2.24 1.79
C LEU A 38 0.61 -3.22 0.62
N ILE A 39 0.08 -2.79 -0.53
CA ILE A 39 -0.25 -3.67 -1.65
C ILE A 39 0.22 -3.03 -2.95
N TRP A 40 0.95 -3.79 -3.77
CA TRP A 40 1.32 -3.37 -5.12
C TRP A 40 0.18 -3.63 -6.10
N GLY A 41 0.04 -2.81 -7.12
CA GLY A 41 -0.89 -3.06 -8.21
C GLY A 41 -1.17 -1.83 -9.05
N ASP A 42 -2.19 -1.93 -9.88
CA ASP A 42 -2.81 -0.82 -10.58
C ASP A 42 -4.32 -0.88 -10.32
N TYR A 43 -4.81 0.16 -9.65
CA TYR A 43 -6.24 0.36 -9.43
C TYR A 43 -6.84 1.11 -10.62
N GLN A 44 -7.85 0.51 -11.24
CA GLN A 44 -8.62 1.13 -12.31
C GLN A 44 -10.00 1.50 -11.81
N GLU A 45 -10.33 2.79 -11.89
CA GLU A 45 -11.67 3.26 -11.57
C GLU A 45 -12.69 2.65 -12.55
N PRO A 46 -13.85 2.17 -12.06
CA PRO A 46 -14.91 1.66 -12.93
C PRO A 46 -15.29 2.69 -14.01
N GLY A 47 -15.32 2.28 -15.27
CA GLY A 47 -15.66 3.14 -16.42
C GLY A 47 -14.49 3.81 -17.13
N ASN A 48 -13.25 3.65 -16.63
CA ASN A 48 -12.03 4.18 -17.26
C ASN A 48 -11.23 3.08 -18.03
N GLU A 49 -11.94 2.21 -18.77
CA GLU A 49 -11.36 1.03 -19.44
C GLU A 49 -10.46 1.36 -20.66
N THR A 50 -10.32 2.62 -21.04
CA THR A 50 -9.72 3.04 -22.32
C THR A 50 -8.22 3.34 -22.31
N ARG A 51 -7.45 2.97 -21.28
CA ARG A 51 -5.99 3.24 -21.24
C ARG A 51 -5.16 1.99 -21.03
N HIS A 52 -4.99 1.23 -22.11
CA HIS A 52 -3.91 0.24 -22.25
C HIS A 52 -2.54 0.92 -22.38
N ARG A 53 -2.00 1.42 -21.27
CA ARG A 53 -0.55 1.60 -21.12
C ARG A 53 -0.15 0.68 -19.98
N ALA A 54 0.85 -0.18 -20.18
CA ALA A 54 1.35 -1.06 -19.12
C ALA A 54 1.57 -0.22 -17.85
N PRO A 55 0.76 -0.40 -16.80
CA PRO A 55 0.78 0.53 -15.69
C PRO A 55 2.11 0.39 -14.96
N LEU A 56 2.71 1.52 -14.62
CA LEU A 56 3.72 1.55 -13.56
C LEU A 56 3.01 1.09 -12.30
N GLN A 57 3.47 -0.03 -11.73
CA GLN A 57 2.86 -0.54 -10.50
C GLN A 57 3.00 0.49 -9.40
N LYS A 58 1.90 0.73 -8.70
CA LYS A 58 1.83 1.67 -7.59
C LYS A 58 1.72 0.93 -6.29
N LEU A 59 2.21 1.57 -5.24
CA LEU A 59 2.07 1.07 -3.88
C LEU A 59 0.85 1.73 -3.23
N TYR A 60 -0.07 0.91 -2.75
CA TYR A 60 -1.26 1.37 -2.05
C TYR A 60 -1.18 1.06 -0.57
N LEU A 61 -1.73 1.94 0.26
CA LEU A 61 -1.99 1.73 1.68
C LEU A 61 -3.49 1.59 1.91
N PHE A 62 -3.88 0.52 2.57
CA PHE A 62 -5.24 0.26 3.03
C PHE A 62 -5.28 0.09 4.55
N HIS A 63 -6.28 0.69 5.19
CA HIS A 63 -6.55 0.51 6.61
C HIS A 63 -8.04 0.18 6.85
N PRO A 64 -8.39 -0.90 7.56
CA PRO A 64 -9.78 -1.35 7.71
C PRO A 64 -10.73 -0.36 8.39
N SER A 65 -10.24 0.68 9.06
CA SER A 65 -11.09 1.75 9.61
C SER A 65 -11.64 2.70 8.54
N TYR A 66 -11.10 2.65 7.31
CA TYR A 66 -11.49 3.48 6.17
C TYR A 66 -11.70 2.60 4.93
N THR A 67 -12.67 1.68 5.00
CA THR A 67 -12.93 0.68 3.94
C THR A 67 -13.29 1.28 2.58
N HIS A 68 -13.74 2.54 2.55
CA HIS A 68 -14.15 3.28 1.37
C HIS A 68 -13.02 4.11 0.75
N VAL A 69 -11.79 3.99 1.26
CA VAL A 69 -10.62 4.73 0.81
C VAL A 69 -9.43 3.81 0.55
N LEU A 70 -8.68 4.15 -0.50
CA LEU A 70 -7.36 3.61 -0.78
C LEU A 70 -6.36 4.77 -0.90
N LEU A 71 -5.21 4.68 -0.26
CA LEU A 71 -4.14 5.67 -0.43
C LEU A 71 -3.16 5.16 -1.48
N GLU A 72 -3.06 5.85 -2.61
CA GLU A 72 -1.95 5.69 -3.54
C GLU A 72 -0.74 6.43 -2.97
N LEU A 73 0.24 5.67 -2.47
CA LEU A 73 1.49 6.24 -1.98
C LEU A 73 2.33 6.74 -3.15
N ARG A 74 3.42 7.44 -2.82
CA ARG A 74 4.30 8.07 -3.81
C ARG A 74 4.69 7.09 -4.91
N ASN A 75 4.45 7.52 -6.15
CA ASN A 75 4.71 6.70 -7.32
C ASN A 75 6.21 6.44 -7.48
N SER A 76 6.57 5.17 -7.68
CA SER A 76 7.92 4.74 -8.01
C SER A 76 7.88 4.23 -9.45
N THR A 77 8.57 4.92 -10.36
CA THR A 77 8.77 4.41 -11.72
C THR A 77 9.76 3.25 -11.77
N ASP A 78 10.36 2.92 -10.63
CA ASP A 78 11.46 1.97 -10.53
C ASP A 78 11.00 0.52 -10.51
N GLN A 79 11.86 -0.34 -11.03
CA GLN A 79 11.65 -1.78 -11.07
C GLN A 79 11.87 -2.40 -9.68
N ILE A 80 10.81 -2.45 -8.88
CA ILE A 80 10.83 -3.07 -7.55
C ILE A 80 10.67 -4.58 -7.70
N ILE A 81 11.68 -5.34 -7.26
CA ILE A 81 11.71 -6.81 -7.34
C ILE A 81 11.38 -7.48 -6.00
N ALA A 82 11.55 -6.76 -4.89
CA ALA A 82 11.14 -7.20 -3.57
C ALA A 82 10.79 -6.01 -2.67
N PHE A 83 9.94 -6.28 -1.68
CA PHE A 83 9.36 -5.27 -0.81
C PHE A 83 9.07 -5.87 0.57
N THR A 84 9.26 -5.06 1.62
CA THR A 84 8.78 -5.39 2.95
C THR A 84 8.43 -4.13 3.73
N ALA A 85 7.52 -4.25 4.70
CA ALA A 85 7.20 -3.19 5.64
C ALA A 85 7.63 -3.60 7.05
N ALA A 86 8.19 -2.65 7.80
CA ALA A 86 8.68 -2.91 9.14
C ALA A 86 8.47 -1.70 10.06
N LEU A 87 8.50 -1.96 11.37
CA LEU A 87 8.59 -0.92 12.38
C LEU A 87 10.05 -0.78 12.82
N PHE A 88 10.59 0.43 12.69
CA PHE A 88 11.87 0.79 13.26
C PHE A 88 11.65 1.46 14.61
N GLU A 89 12.48 1.10 15.60
CA GLU A 89 12.48 1.61 16.98
C GLU A 89 11.14 1.53 17.71
N ARG A 90 10.99 0.64 18.72
CA ARG A 90 9.83 0.55 19.66
C ARG A 90 8.50 1.13 19.11
N SER A 91 8.09 0.66 17.94
CA SER A 91 6.83 1.02 17.28
C SER A 91 6.62 2.50 16.90
N ARG A 92 7.68 3.31 16.80
CA ARG A 92 7.56 4.75 16.49
C ARG A 92 7.61 5.06 14.99
N HIS A 93 8.37 4.29 14.22
CA HIS A 93 8.62 4.61 12.82
C HIS A 93 8.27 3.44 11.90
N ALA A 94 7.03 3.44 11.39
CA ALA A 94 6.69 2.57 10.27
C ALA A 94 7.42 3.02 9.00
N CYS A 95 8.02 2.07 8.32
CA CYS A 95 8.66 2.29 7.04
C CYS A 95 8.45 1.07 6.15
N TYR A 96 8.84 1.21 4.90
CA TYR A 96 9.00 0.09 4.00
C TYR A 96 10.34 0.18 3.28
N VAL A 97 10.84 -0.98 2.91
CA VAL A 97 12.10 -1.17 2.23
C VAL A 97 11.80 -1.73 0.85
N LEU A 98 12.38 -1.10 -0.16
CA LEU A 98 12.25 -1.44 -1.56
C LEU A 98 13.59 -1.98 -2.05
N LEU A 99 13.56 -3.14 -2.71
CA LEU A 99 14.70 -3.67 -3.46
C LEU A 99 14.43 -3.47 -4.95
N ARG A 100 15.35 -2.74 -5.60
CA ARG A 100 15.39 -2.61 -7.05
C ARG A 100 16.45 -3.53 -7.61
N GLY A 101 16.20 -4.08 -8.78
CA GLY A 101 17.15 -4.96 -9.45
C GLY A 101 16.66 -5.41 -10.81
N PRO A 102 17.41 -6.30 -11.48
CA PRO A 102 17.09 -6.82 -12.81
C PRO A 102 15.76 -7.60 -12.84
N GLN A 103 15.12 -7.67 -14.00
CA GLN A 103 13.86 -8.40 -14.16
C GLN A 103 14.13 -9.89 -13.96
N PRO A 104 13.10 -10.65 -13.54
CA PRO A 104 13.16 -12.11 -13.63
C PRO A 104 13.57 -12.53 -15.05
N GLY A 105 14.76 -13.14 -15.19
CA GLY A 105 15.32 -13.58 -16.48
C GLY A 105 16.47 -12.75 -17.05
N GLU A 106 16.76 -11.55 -16.51
CA GLU A 106 17.84 -10.67 -17.01
C GLU A 106 19.26 -11.05 -16.50
N GLY A 107 19.39 -12.12 -15.72
CA GLY A 107 20.65 -12.55 -15.11
C GLY A 107 21.09 -11.66 -13.92
N PRO A 108 22.27 -11.92 -13.32
CA PRO A 108 22.78 -11.11 -12.22
C PRO A 108 23.05 -9.67 -12.66
N GLY A 109 22.67 -8.70 -11.82
CA GLY A 109 22.82 -7.28 -12.10
C GLY A 109 22.89 -6.44 -10.82
N PRO A 110 23.19 -5.14 -10.92
CA PRO A 110 23.24 -4.26 -9.77
C PRO A 110 21.87 -4.19 -9.08
N VAL A 111 21.90 -4.17 -7.75
CA VAL A 111 20.72 -4.00 -6.92
C VAL A 111 20.85 -2.74 -6.07
N SER A 112 19.74 -2.09 -5.77
CA SER A 112 19.71 -0.95 -4.84
C SER A 112 18.59 -1.10 -3.83
N LEU A 113 18.88 -0.71 -2.59
CA LEU A 113 17.95 -0.77 -1.48
C LEU A 113 17.54 0.66 -1.11
N MET A 114 16.24 0.90 -0.96
CA MET A 114 15.70 2.19 -0.55
C MET A 114 14.76 2.00 0.64
N LYS A 115 14.96 2.80 1.69
CA LYS A 115 14.04 2.89 2.83
C LYS A 115 13.15 4.12 2.69
N ARG A 116 11.85 3.95 2.91
CA ARG A 116 10.83 5.01 2.84
C ARG A 116 10.02 5.07 4.12
N LYS A 117 9.85 6.26 4.70
CA LYS A 117 9.05 6.44 5.92
C LYS A 117 7.58 6.53 5.53
N LEU A 118 6.76 5.63 6.07
CA LEU A 118 5.35 5.52 5.69
C LEU A 118 4.57 6.81 5.97
N LYS A 119 4.85 7.49 7.10
CA LYS A 119 4.15 8.73 7.44
C LYS A 119 4.42 9.88 6.48
N GLU A 120 5.64 9.99 5.96
CA GLU A 120 5.98 11.01 4.95
C GLU A 120 5.24 10.70 3.64
N ASP A 121 5.21 9.42 3.24
CA ASP A 121 4.47 9.00 2.04
C ASP A 121 2.95 9.10 2.18
N VAL A 122 2.38 9.01 3.39
CA VAL A 122 0.96 9.28 3.63
C VAL A 122 0.62 10.75 3.39
N LEU A 123 1.50 11.68 3.78
CA LEU A 123 1.27 13.12 3.57
C LEU A 123 1.27 13.48 2.08
N GLU A 124 2.14 12.86 1.29
CA GLU A 124 2.25 13.07 -0.16
C GLU A 124 1.33 12.16 -0.99
N SER A 125 0.51 11.33 -0.34
CA SER A 125 -0.33 10.34 -1.02
C SER A 125 -1.51 10.96 -1.75
N ARG A 126 -1.90 10.32 -2.85
CA ARG A 126 -3.19 10.57 -3.51
C ARG A 126 -4.25 9.69 -2.87
N LEU A 127 -5.33 10.30 -2.40
CA LEU A 127 -6.47 9.59 -1.86
C LEU A 127 -7.40 9.17 -2.99
N ILE A 128 -7.83 7.91 -2.97
CA ILE A 128 -8.77 7.33 -3.93
C ILE A 128 -10.02 6.92 -3.16
N TRP A 129 -11.17 7.47 -3.56
CA TRP A 129 -12.47 7.09 -3.03
C TRP A 129 -12.98 5.85 -3.75
N LEU A 130 -13.16 4.76 -3.00
CA LEU A 130 -13.74 3.51 -3.52
C LEU A 130 -15.27 3.57 -3.50
N SER A 131 -15.82 4.34 -2.56
CA SER A 131 -17.24 4.70 -2.48
C SER A 131 -17.37 6.06 -1.81
N HIS A 132 -18.29 6.91 -2.29
CA HIS A 132 -18.55 8.20 -1.65
C HIS A 132 -19.36 8.01 -0.37
N ILE A 133 -18.78 8.39 0.77
CA ILE A 133 -19.48 8.51 2.05
C ILE A 133 -19.56 9.99 2.40
N ALA A 134 -20.76 10.48 2.71
CA ALA A 134 -20.94 11.88 3.09
C ALA A 134 -20.27 12.17 4.44
N GLY A 135 -19.49 13.25 4.52
CA GLY A 135 -18.98 13.82 5.78
C GLY A 135 -17.48 13.75 5.98
N ASP A 136 -16.77 12.83 5.33
CA ASP A 136 -15.31 12.76 5.43
C ASP A 136 -14.65 13.63 4.35
N SER A 137 -13.74 14.52 4.77
CA SER A 137 -12.88 15.25 3.85
C SER A 137 -11.59 14.47 3.59
N GLU A 138 -10.99 14.68 2.41
CA GLU A 138 -9.70 14.07 2.07
C GLU A 138 -8.63 14.38 3.12
N GLN A 139 -8.58 15.64 3.57
CA GLN A 139 -7.63 16.08 4.59
C GLN A 139 -7.87 15.40 5.93
N TYR A 140 -9.13 15.22 6.34
CA TYR A 140 -9.48 14.55 7.58
C TYR A 140 -8.98 13.10 7.61
N ILE A 141 -9.20 12.35 6.52
CA ILE A 141 -8.74 10.96 6.42
C ILE A 141 -7.21 10.89 6.40
N ARG A 142 -6.56 11.75 5.62
CA ARG A 142 -5.09 11.83 5.55
C ARG A 142 -4.48 12.12 6.93
N ASP A 143 -5.03 13.10 7.66
CA ASP A 143 -4.57 13.45 9.01
C ASP A 143 -4.72 12.30 10.00
N ARG A 144 -5.81 11.54 9.92
CA ARG A 144 -6.03 10.35 10.74
C ARG A 144 -5.03 9.25 10.44
N LEU A 145 -4.80 8.95 9.16
CA LEU A 145 -3.82 7.94 8.74
C LEU A 145 -2.38 8.36 9.06
N TYR A 146 -2.07 9.65 8.99
CA TYR A 146 -0.77 10.19 9.42
C TYR A 146 -0.57 10.04 10.93
N ARG A 147 -1.62 10.25 11.73
CA ARG A 147 -1.61 10.10 13.20
C ARG A 147 -1.68 8.66 13.67
N MET A 148 -1.95 7.71 12.76
CA MET A 148 -1.95 6.28 13.06
C MET A 148 -0.67 5.89 13.81
N ARG A 149 -0.86 5.12 14.88
CA ARG A 149 0.21 4.58 15.70
C ARG A 149 0.37 3.11 15.35
N PHE A 150 1.62 2.65 15.43
CA PHE A 150 1.96 1.27 15.16
C PHE A 150 2.29 0.56 16.47
N GLN A 151 2.20 -0.76 16.46
CA GLN A 151 2.61 -1.60 17.58
C GLN A 151 3.48 -2.74 17.07
N SER A 152 4.54 -3.06 17.81
CA SER A 152 5.31 -4.28 17.56
C SER A 152 4.42 -5.47 17.91
N ARG A 153 4.52 -6.52 17.11
CA ARG A 153 3.92 -7.81 17.44
C ARG A 153 4.62 -8.42 18.65
#